data_AF-A0A257MSA8-F1
#
_entry.id   AF-A0A257MSA8-F1
#
_cell.length_a   1.000
_cell.length_b   1.000
_cell.length_c   1.000
_cell.angle_alpha   90.00
_cell.angle_beta   90.00
_cell.angle_gamma   90.00
#
_symmetry.space_group_name_H-M   'P 1'
#
loop_
_entity.id
_entity.type
_entity.pdbx_description
1 polymer ?
#
loop_
_entity_poly.entity_id
_entity_poly.type
_entity_poly.pdbx_seq_one_letter_code
_entity_poly.pdbx_strand_id
1 'polypeptide(L)'
;MDREDWRQIQKELDRLYELHEAAVSQAGKCRDFNSQAALFLERLEEMGADDLADRVMDLLAGCSPKDFSPCDNRMSTKGSLERLKERIKGKLD
;
A
#
# COMPACT_ATOMS: atom_id res chain seq x y z
N MET A 1 3.08 -10.49 -16.46
CA MET A 1 4.13 -9.91 -15.61
C MET A 1 5.28 -10.89 -15.45
N ASP A 2 6.49 -10.39 -15.55
CA ASP A 2 7.72 -11.13 -15.32
C ASP A 2 8.24 -10.95 -13.88
N ARG A 3 9.42 -11.51 -13.59
CA ARG A 3 10.02 -11.44 -12.25
C ARG A 3 10.47 -10.03 -11.87
N GLU A 4 10.87 -9.20 -12.84
CA GLU A 4 11.31 -7.84 -12.58
C GLU A 4 10.12 -6.93 -12.27
N ASP A 5 9.00 -7.12 -12.97
CA ASP A 5 7.71 -6.49 -12.64
C ASP A 5 7.35 -6.72 -11.17
N TRP A 6 7.40 -7.99 -10.71
CA TRP A 6 7.10 -8.34 -9.32
C TRP A 6 8.08 -7.74 -8.31
N ARG A 7 9.36 -7.57 -8.67
CA ARG A 7 10.34 -6.90 -7.80
C ARG A 7 10.07 -5.41 -7.71
N GLN A 8 9.64 -4.78 -8.78
CA GLN A 8 9.26 -3.36 -8.77
C GLN A 8 8.04 -3.15 -7.87
N ILE A 9 7.01 -3.99 -8.03
CA ILE A 9 5.82 -3.99 -7.16
C ILE A 9 6.22 -4.19 -5.69
N GLN A 10 7.12 -5.13 -5.39
CA GLN A 10 7.62 -5.35 -4.03
C GLN A 10 8.27 -4.10 -3.44
N LYS A 11 9.16 -3.44 -4.18
CA LYS A 11 9.87 -2.23 -3.72
C LYS A 11 8.90 -1.08 -3.43
N GLU A 12 7.90 -0.90 -4.28
CA GLU A 12 6.89 0.15 -4.09
C GLU A 12 6.00 -0.14 -2.88
N LEU A 13 5.58 -1.39 -2.69
CA LEU A 13 4.83 -1.79 -1.51
C LEU A 13 5.64 -1.64 -0.22
N ASP A 14 6.94 -1.96 -0.23
CA ASP A 14 7.83 -1.75 0.91
C ASP A 14 7.91 -0.27 1.29
N ARG A 15 8.02 0.61 0.28
CA ARG A 15 7.99 2.07 0.50
C ARG A 15 6.66 2.54 1.09
N LEU A 16 5.53 2.00 0.63
CA LEU A 16 4.20 2.32 1.20
C LEU A 16 4.09 1.89 2.66
N TYR A 17 4.62 0.71 2.99
CA TYR A 17 4.66 0.21 4.36
C TYR A 17 5.48 1.14 5.28
N GLU A 18 6.67 1.54 4.85
CA GLU A 18 7.52 2.47 5.60
C GLU A 18 6.83 3.83 5.79
N LEU A 19 6.17 4.34 4.74
CA LEU A 19 5.44 5.60 4.79
C LEU A 19 4.27 5.54 5.78
N HIS A 20 3.53 4.43 5.80
CA HIS A 20 2.45 4.21 6.75
C HIS A 20 2.95 4.15 8.19
N GLU A 21 4.01 3.39 8.47
CA GLU A 21 4.57 3.30 9.82
C GLU A 21 5.18 4.64 10.29
N ALA A 22 5.75 5.43 9.39
CA ALA A 22 6.21 6.78 9.69
C ALA A 22 5.06 7.76 9.97
N ALA A 23 3.91 7.59 9.31
CA ALA A 23 2.73 8.45 9.50
C ALA A 23 2.11 8.34 10.90
N VAL A 24 2.44 7.28 11.65
CA VAL A 24 1.98 7.07 13.03
C VAL A 24 2.45 8.17 13.96
N SER A 25 3.66 8.69 13.76
CA SER A 25 4.31 9.68 14.63
C SER A 25 4.31 11.09 14.04
N GLN A 26 3.78 11.27 12.81
CA GLN A 26 3.84 12.54 12.08
C GLN A 26 2.48 12.89 11.49
N ALA A 27 1.79 13.83 12.14
CA ALA A 27 0.55 14.42 11.62
C ALA A 27 0.77 14.94 10.19
N GLY A 28 -0.19 14.68 9.30
CA GLY A 28 -0.12 15.05 7.87
C GLY A 28 0.41 13.97 6.92
N LYS A 29 1.23 13.01 7.38
CA LYS A 29 1.78 11.96 6.49
C LYS A 29 0.78 10.89 6.06
N CYS A 30 -0.41 10.85 6.67
CA CYS A 30 -1.48 9.96 6.25
C CYS A 30 -2.00 10.34 4.84
N ARG A 31 -2.00 11.63 4.50
CA ARG A 31 -2.34 12.10 3.15
C ARG A 31 -1.29 11.67 2.13
N ASP A 32 -0.01 11.77 2.48
CA ASP A 32 1.07 11.32 1.60
C ASP A 32 0.97 9.82 1.32
N PHE A 33 0.72 9.02 2.36
CA PHE A 33 0.47 7.59 2.21
C PHE A 33 -0.71 7.31 1.27
N ASN A 34 -1.84 7.97 1.48
CA ASN A 34 -3.04 7.76 0.67
C ASN A 34 -2.78 8.11 -0.82
N SER A 35 -2.14 9.24 -1.09
CA SER A 35 -1.77 9.65 -2.45
C SER A 35 -0.82 8.65 -3.12
N GLN A 36 0.20 8.17 -2.40
CA GLN A 36 1.14 7.17 -2.93
C GLN A 36 0.45 5.81 -3.15
N ALA A 37 -0.48 5.42 -2.27
CA ALA A 37 -1.24 4.18 -2.43
C ALA A 37 -2.19 4.23 -3.64
N ALA A 38 -2.78 5.41 -3.94
CA ALA A 38 -3.58 5.61 -5.14
C ALA A 38 -2.74 5.50 -6.43
N LEU A 39 -1.54 6.09 -6.46
CA LEU A 39 -0.61 5.95 -7.60
C LEU A 39 -0.14 4.50 -7.77
N PHE A 40 0.07 3.80 -6.66
CA PHE A 40 0.42 2.38 -6.69
C PHE A 40 -0.73 1.52 -7.24
N LEU A 41 -1.98 1.83 -6.88
CA LEU A 41 -3.16 1.18 -7.46
C LEU A 41 -3.20 1.36 -8.98
N GLU A 42 -3.11 2.59 -9.47
CA GLU A 42 -3.12 2.90 -10.91
C GLU A 42 -2.06 2.07 -11.65
N ARG A 43 -0.84 2.01 -11.10
CA ARG A 43 0.23 1.19 -11.68
C ARG A 43 -0.08 -0.30 -11.69
N LEU A 44 -0.67 -0.84 -10.62
CA LEU A 44 -1.06 -2.26 -10.59
C LEU A 44 -2.11 -2.56 -11.67
N GLU A 45 -3.06 -1.66 -11.89
CA GLU A 45 -4.08 -1.78 -12.94
C GLU A 45 -3.44 -1.73 -14.34
N GLU A 46 -2.52 -0.78 -14.58
CA GLU A 46 -1.77 -0.68 -15.84
C GLU A 46 -0.96 -1.96 -16.15
N MET A 47 -0.43 -2.61 -15.12
CA MET A 47 0.35 -3.85 -15.23
C MET A 47 -0.53 -5.12 -15.33
N GLY A 48 -1.86 -5.00 -15.20
CA GLY A 48 -2.80 -6.13 -15.17
C GLY A 48 -2.67 -6.99 -13.92
N ALA A 49 -2.25 -6.40 -12.80
CA ALA A 49 -2.12 -7.06 -11.51
C ALA A 49 -3.42 -6.98 -10.69
N ASP A 50 -4.55 -7.34 -11.32
CA ASP A 50 -5.92 -7.11 -10.81
C ASP A 50 -6.13 -7.60 -9.37
N ASP A 51 -5.63 -8.80 -9.05
CA ASP A 51 -5.75 -9.39 -7.71
C ASP A 51 -5.03 -8.57 -6.62
N LEU A 52 -3.97 -7.83 -6.96
CA LEU A 52 -3.36 -6.87 -6.05
C LEU A 52 -4.08 -5.52 -6.07
N ALA A 53 -4.50 -5.05 -7.25
CA ALA A 53 -5.24 -3.80 -7.40
C ALA A 53 -6.52 -3.79 -6.55
N ASP A 54 -7.32 -4.86 -6.61
CA ASP A 54 -8.54 -5.03 -5.80
C ASP A 54 -8.28 -4.84 -4.30
N ARG A 55 -7.16 -5.37 -3.81
CA ARG A 55 -6.79 -5.26 -2.39
C ARG A 55 -6.28 -3.88 -2.00
N VAL A 56 -5.62 -3.19 -2.93
CA VAL A 56 -5.23 -1.80 -2.72
C VAL A 56 -6.46 -0.90 -2.75
N MET A 57 -7.47 -1.20 -3.57
CA MET A 57 -8.78 -0.54 -3.51
C MET A 57 -9.43 -0.71 -2.14
N ASP A 58 -9.49 -1.94 -1.60
CA ASP A 58 -10.01 -2.19 -0.25
C ASP A 58 -9.25 -1.40 0.83
N LEU A 59 -7.91 -1.35 0.71
CA LEU A 59 -7.06 -0.58 1.61
C LEU A 59 -7.37 0.92 1.55
N LEU A 60 -7.55 1.47 0.34
CA LEU A 60 -7.87 2.88 0.12
C LEU A 60 -9.29 3.21 0.61
N ALA A 61 -10.26 2.32 0.38
CA ALA A 61 -11.62 2.48 0.87
C ALA A 61 -11.69 2.55 2.41
N GLY A 62 -10.81 1.82 3.09
CA GLY A 62 -10.63 1.90 4.54
C GLY A 62 -9.82 3.11 5.01
N CYS A 63 -9.20 3.88 4.13
CA CYS A 63 -8.30 4.97 4.50
C CYS A 63 -9.03 6.32 4.44
N SER A 64 -9.16 6.99 5.59
CA SER A 64 -9.67 8.36 5.69
C SER A 64 -8.56 9.27 6.22
N PRO A 65 -7.69 9.84 5.35
CA PRO A 65 -6.57 10.66 5.79
C PRO A 65 -7.04 11.91 6.55
N LYS A 66 -6.44 12.15 7.72
CA LYS A 66 -6.73 13.31 8.58
C LYS A 66 -5.44 14.08 8.84
N ASP A 67 -5.53 15.40 8.89
CA ASP A 67 -4.36 16.28 9.00
C ASP A 67 -3.89 16.46 10.45
N PHE A 68 -4.80 16.32 11.42
CA PHE A 68 -4.55 16.67 12.83
C PHE A 68 -4.83 15.55 13.84
N SER A 69 -5.10 14.33 13.38
CA SER A 69 -5.36 13.19 14.26
C SER A 69 -4.63 11.94 13.81
N PRO A 70 -4.35 11.00 14.73
CA PRO A 70 -3.83 9.68 14.38
C PRO A 70 -4.75 8.93 13.42
N CYS A 71 -4.18 7.95 12.70
CA CYS A 71 -4.93 7.04 11.84
C CYS A 71 -5.74 6.05 12.69
N ASP A 72 -7.07 6.11 12.60
CA ASP A 72 -7.99 5.20 13.30
C ASP A 72 -7.81 3.75 12.85
N ASN A 73 -7.46 3.55 11.58
CA ASN A 73 -7.35 2.24 10.94
C ASN A 73 -5.91 1.71 10.88
N ARG A 74 -4.98 2.30 11.64
CA ARG A 74 -3.54 1.98 11.59
C ARG A 74 -3.25 0.47 11.56
N MET A 75 -3.80 -0.28 12.51
CA MET A 75 -3.52 -1.71 12.63
C MET A 75 -4.13 -2.51 11.46
N SER A 76 -5.31 -2.11 11.00
CA SER A 76 -5.97 -2.73 9.84
C SER A 76 -5.15 -2.49 8.57
N THR A 77 -4.77 -1.25 8.30
CA THR A 77 -3.97 -0.85 7.14
C THR A 77 -2.61 -1.55 7.15
N LYS A 78 -1.93 -1.59 8.30
CA LYS A 78 -0.68 -2.32 8.47
C LYS A 78 -0.84 -3.81 8.10
N GLY A 79 -1.86 -4.47 8.65
CA GLY A 79 -2.11 -5.88 8.35
C GLY A 79 -2.44 -6.13 6.88
N SER A 80 -3.14 -5.22 6.20
CA SER A 80 -3.39 -5.32 4.76
C SER A 80 -2.10 -5.21 3.94
N LEU A 81 -1.20 -4.28 4.30
CA LEU A 81 0.11 -4.15 3.64
C LEU A 81 0.99 -5.40 3.86
N GLU A 82 1.01 -5.96 5.07
CA GLU A 82 1.75 -7.20 5.37
C GLU A 82 1.25 -8.38 4.54
N ARG A 83 -0.08 -8.57 4.44
CA ARG A 83 -0.69 -9.61 3.58
C ARG A 83 -0.37 -9.43 2.10
N LEU A 84 -0.31 -8.18 1.62
CA LEU A 84 0.12 -7.89 0.24
C LEU A 84 1.59 -8.29 0.03
N LYS A 85 2.47 -8.00 0.99
CA LYS A 85 3.90 -8.38 0.93
C LYS A 85 4.08 -9.89 0.88
N GLU A 86 3.34 -10.64 1.68
CA GLU A 86 3.36 -12.11 1.66
C GLU A 86 2.92 -12.67 0.31
N ARG A 87 1.89 -12.10 -0.30
CA ARG A 87 1.41 -12.51 -1.63
C ARG A 87 2.47 -12.28 -2.70
N ILE A 88 3.12 -11.13 -2.71
CA ILE A 88 4.18 -10.81 -3.68
C ILE A 88 5.39 -11.73 -3.49
N LYS A 89 5.76 -12.07 -2.25
CA LYS A 89 6.83 -13.06 -2.00
C LYS A 89 6.52 -14.39 -2.69
N GLY A 90 5.28 -14.89 -2.55
CA GLY A 90 4.84 -16.11 -3.25
C GLY A 90 4.78 -16.00 -4.78
N LYS A 91 4.95 -14.81 -5.37
CA LYS A 91 5.11 -14.62 -6.84
C LYS A 91 6.58 -14.57 -7.28
N LEU A 92 7.51 -14.36 -6.34
CA LEU A 92 8.94 -14.19 -6.58
C LEU A 92 9.78 -15.45 -6.27
N ASP A 93 9.19 -16.35 -5.47
CA ASP A 93 9.66 -17.70 -5.18
C ASP A 93 9.41 -18.65 -6.37
#